data_AF-A0A961TC47-F1
#
_entry.id   AF-A0A961TC47-F1
#
_cell.length_a   1.000
_cell.length_b   1.000
_cell.length_c   1.000
_cell.angle_alpha   90.00
_cell.angle_beta   90.00
_cell.angle_gamma   90.00
#
_symmetry.space_group_name_H-M   'P 1'
#
loop_
_entity.id
_entity.type
_entity.pdbx_description
1 polymer ?
#
loop_
_entity_poly.entity_id
_entity_poly.type
_entity_poly.pdbx_seq_one_letter_code
_entity_poly.pdbx_strand_id
1 'polypeptide(L)'
;MRIGALAAEREAETAETCDAQALAVLAGNGDRVAFARLVADQYDFIFRTAWRWTRNREMAEDVAQGVCLKLGQSIRNWRGEGAFSTWLYRMVVNAANDAHRANSREARKAEQYHRYAVSAAVDVVEADAESEAD
;
A
#
# COMPACT_ATOMS: atom_id res chain seq x y z
N MET A 1 -14.00 -2.72 -24.49
CA MET A 1 -13.30 -3.56 -25.50
C MET A 1 -11.84 -3.76 -25.07
N ARG A 2 -11.56 -4.62 -24.07
CA ARG A 2 -10.18 -4.96 -23.61
C ARG A 2 -10.07 -6.39 -23.05
N ILE A 3 -10.94 -7.31 -23.47
CA ILE A 3 -10.97 -8.67 -22.93
C ILE A 3 -9.92 -9.58 -23.60
N GLY A 4 -9.46 -9.23 -24.82
CA GLY A 4 -8.44 -10.01 -25.55
C GLY A 4 -7.03 -9.94 -24.99
N ALA A 5 -6.58 -8.79 -24.45
CA ALA A 5 -5.26 -8.64 -23.84
C ALA A 5 -5.13 -9.40 -22.50
N LEU A 6 -6.24 -9.47 -21.75
CA LEU A 6 -6.32 -10.17 -20.47
C LEU A 6 -6.13 -11.68 -20.57
N ALA A 7 -6.27 -12.29 -21.75
CA ALA A 7 -6.13 -13.75 -21.92
C ALA A 7 -4.66 -14.17 -22.10
N ALA A 8 -3.89 -13.45 -22.92
CA ALA A 8 -2.45 -13.67 -23.08
C ALA A 8 -1.66 -13.18 -21.85
N GLU A 9 -2.10 -12.06 -21.24
CA GLU A 9 -1.61 -11.64 -19.92
C GLU A 9 -1.94 -12.70 -18.86
N ARG A 10 -3.12 -13.33 -18.88
CA ARG A 10 -3.47 -14.43 -17.97
C ARG A 10 -2.64 -15.69 -18.18
N GLU A 11 -2.29 -16.07 -19.42
CA GLU A 11 -1.45 -17.25 -19.66
C GLU A 11 -0.01 -17.04 -19.16
N ALA A 12 0.56 -15.87 -19.41
CA ALA A 12 1.86 -15.48 -18.84
C ALA A 12 1.80 -15.36 -17.30
N GLU A 13 0.74 -14.74 -16.77
CA GLU A 13 0.47 -14.63 -15.33
C GLU A 13 0.29 -16.02 -14.69
N THR A 14 -0.31 -17.00 -15.38
CA THR A 14 -0.43 -18.37 -14.86
C THR A 14 0.90 -19.11 -14.77
N ALA A 15 1.81 -18.96 -15.74
CA ALA A 15 3.13 -19.57 -15.69
C ALA A 15 4.01 -18.93 -14.61
N GLU A 16 3.96 -17.59 -14.49
CA GLU A 16 4.67 -16.81 -13.47
C GLU A 16 4.13 -17.13 -12.06
N THR A 17 2.82 -17.38 -11.92
CA THR A 17 2.25 -17.82 -10.63
C THR A 17 2.66 -19.22 -10.20
N CYS A 18 2.96 -20.14 -11.13
CA CYS A 18 3.45 -21.47 -10.78
C CYS A 18 4.85 -21.40 -10.14
N ASP A 19 5.71 -20.53 -10.69
CA ASP A 19 7.04 -20.23 -10.11
C ASP A 19 6.91 -19.51 -8.77
N ALA A 20 6.05 -18.48 -8.69
CA ALA A 20 5.81 -17.75 -7.45
C ALA A 20 5.26 -18.64 -6.31
N GLN A 21 4.37 -19.59 -6.62
CA GLN A 21 3.84 -20.55 -5.65
C GLN A 21 4.95 -21.43 -5.09
N ALA A 22 5.82 -21.97 -5.95
CA ALA A 22 6.93 -22.82 -5.54
C ALA A 22 7.95 -22.04 -4.69
N LEU A 23 8.32 -20.83 -5.13
CA LEU A 23 9.21 -19.94 -4.40
C LEU A 23 8.62 -19.55 -3.04
N ALA A 24 7.30 -19.33 -2.95
CA ALA A 24 6.62 -19.04 -1.70
C ALA A 24 6.69 -20.19 -0.69
N VAL A 25 6.58 -21.45 -1.15
CA VAL A 25 6.72 -22.64 -0.30
C VAL A 25 8.15 -22.74 0.23
N LEU A 26 9.17 -22.60 -0.64
CA LEU A 26 10.57 -22.65 -0.24
C LEU A 26 10.92 -21.51 0.73
N ALA A 27 10.46 -20.30 0.44
CA ALA A 27 10.62 -19.14 1.30
C ALA A 27 9.97 -19.33 2.68
N GLY A 28 8.76 -19.92 2.72
CA GLY A 28 8.07 -20.28 3.96
C GLY A 28 8.85 -21.27 4.82
N ASN A 29 9.62 -22.17 4.19
CA ASN A 29 10.52 -23.10 4.88
C ASN A 29 11.87 -22.48 5.30
N GLY A 30 12.10 -21.19 4.99
CA GLY A 30 13.29 -20.46 5.41
C GLY A 30 14.37 -20.31 4.34
N ASP A 31 14.12 -20.72 3.10
CA ASP A 31 15.03 -20.47 1.99
C ASP A 31 15.08 -18.97 1.65
N ARG A 32 16.21 -18.34 1.98
CA ARG A 32 16.42 -16.91 1.78
C ARG A 32 16.59 -16.53 0.31
N VAL A 33 17.14 -17.42 -0.50
CA VAL A 33 17.35 -17.18 -1.94
C VAL A 33 16.01 -17.23 -2.66
N ALA A 34 15.18 -18.23 -2.33
CA ALA A 34 13.82 -18.31 -2.83
C ALA A 34 12.98 -17.09 -2.42
N PHE A 35 13.11 -16.62 -1.17
CA PHE A 35 12.43 -15.41 -0.73
C PHE A 35 12.88 -14.16 -1.48
N ALA A 36 14.19 -13.96 -1.66
CA ALA A 36 14.70 -12.81 -2.40
C ALA A 36 14.20 -12.80 -3.84
N ARG A 37 14.18 -13.98 -4.48
CA ARG A 37 13.64 -14.13 -5.84
C ARG A 37 12.15 -13.85 -5.90
N LEU A 38 11.38 -14.43 -4.98
CA LEU A 38 9.94 -14.20 -4.87
C LEU A 38 9.60 -12.71 -4.75
N VAL A 39 10.31 -11.98 -3.88
CA VAL A 39 10.09 -10.55 -3.69
C VAL A 39 10.41 -9.77 -4.96
N ALA A 40 11.53 -10.08 -5.62
CA ALA A 40 11.94 -9.42 -6.86
C ALA A 40 10.90 -9.62 -7.98
N ASP A 41 10.45 -10.85 -8.18
CA ASP A 41 9.50 -11.20 -9.25
C ASP A 41 8.11 -10.60 -8.98
N GLN A 42 7.71 -10.49 -7.72
CA GLN A 42 6.37 -10.03 -7.34
C GLN A 42 6.28 -8.53 -7.10
N TYR A 43 7.41 -7.81 -7.04
CA TYR A 43 7.41 -6.37 -6.75
C TYR A 43 6.57 -5.58 -7.75
N ASP A 44 6.71 -5.86 -9.05
CA ASP A 44 5.95 -5.17 -10.10
C ASP A 44 4.45 -5.43 -10.01
N PHE A 45 4.04 -6.65 -9.65
CA PHE A 45 2.64 -6.97 -9.39
C PHE A 45 2.10 -6.19 -8.18
N ILE A 46 2.86 -6.18 -7.08
CA ILE A 46 2.53 -5.47 -5.85
C ILE A 46 2.36 -3.97 -6.14
N PHE A 47 3.34 -3.37 -6.82
CA PHE A 47 3.33 -1.95 -7.15
C PHE A 47 2.18 -1.58 -8.09
N ARG A 48 1.98 -2.31 -9.19
CA ARG A 48 0.87 -2.05 -10.14
C ARG A 48 -0.49 -2.19 -9.48
N THR A 49 -0.63 -3.17 -8.59
CA THR A 49 -1.86 -3.35 -7.81
C THR A 49 -2.04 -2.18 -6.85
N ALA A 50 -1.04 -1.82 -6.04
CA ALA A 50 -1.11 -0.69 -5.13
C ALA A 50 -1.44 0.63 -5.86
N TRP A 51 -0.84 0.87 -7.03
CA TRP A 51 -1.10 2.05 -7.86
C TRP A 51 -2.55 2.12 -8.36
N ARG A 52 -3.14 0.99 -8.76
CA ARG A 52 -4.57 0.96 -9.15
C ARG A 52 -5.50 1.44 -8.04
N TRP A 53 -5.15 1.17 -6.79
CA TRP A 53 -5.95 1.55 -5.61
C TRP A 53 -5.65 2.95 -5.10
N THR A 54 -4.38 3.33 -5.05
CA THR A 54 -3.93 4.62 -4.50
C THR A 54 -4.03 5.76 -5.51
N ARG A 55 -3.84 5.49 -6.81
CA ARG A 55 -3.70 6.47 -7.90
C ARG A 55 -2.65 7.56 -7.63
N ASN A 56 -1.74 7.31 -6.70
CA ASN A 56 -0.64 8.17 -6.33
C ASN A 56 0.63 7.31 -6.34
N ARG A 57 1.66 7.77 -7.06
CA ARG A 57 2.89 6.99 -7.23
C ARG A 57 3.62 6.78 -5.91
N GLU A 58 3.87 7.85 -5.16
CA GLU A 58 4.60 7.79 -3.89
C GLU A 58 3.89 6.87 -2.89
N MET A 59 2.57 7.04 -2.73
CA MET A 59 1.77 6.17 -1.87
C MET A 59 1.79 4.71 -2.33
N ALA A 60 1.82 4.45 -3.64
CA ALA A 60 1.94 3.10 -4.17
C ALA A 60 3.32 2.48 -3.87
N GLU A 61 4.40 3.26 -3.96
CA GLU A 61 5.77 2.83 -3.61
C GLU A 61 5.84 2.48 -2.12
N ASP A 62 5.31 3.33 -1.24
CA ASP A 62 5.27 3.08 0.21
C ASP A 62 4.46 1.83 0.56
N VAL A 63 3.27 1.67 -0.04
CA VAL A 63 2.45 0.47 0.12
C VAL A 63 3.20 -0.77 -0.36
N ALA A 64 3.87 -0.70 -1.51
CA ALA A 64 4.59 -1.84 -2.06
C ALA A 64 5.72 -2.29 -1.14
N GLN A 65 6.54 -1.35 -0.67
CA GLN A 65 7.61 -1.63 0.28
C GLN A 65 7.07 -2.23 1.59
N GLY A 66 6.00 -1.65 2.14
CA GLY A 66 5.34 -2.16 3.34
C GLY A 66 4.80 -3.58 3.16
N VAL A 67 4.25 -3.90 1.99
CA VAL A 67 3.81 -5.25 1.65
C VAL A 67 4.99 -6.22 1.56
N CYS A 68 6.12 -5.84 0.94
CA CYS A 68 7.31 -6.69 0.89
C CYS A 68 7.87 -7.02 2.28
N LEU A 69 7.88 -6.05 3.19
CA LEU A 69 8.27 -6.26 4.60
C LEU A 69 7.29 -7.20 5.30
N LYS A 70 5.99 -6.96 5.14
CA LYS A 70 4.93 -7.80 5.74
C LYS A 70 4.96 -9.22 5.19
N LEU A 71 5.26 -9.38 3.90
CA LEU A 71 5.44 -10.68 3.24
C LEU A 71 6.54 -11.48 3.94
N GLY A 72 7.70 -10.87 4.22
CA GLY A 72 8.78 -11.55 4.95
C GLY A 72 8.37 -12.01 6.36
N GLN A 73 7.50 -11.26 7.03
CA GLN A 73 6.99 -11.59 8.37
C GLN A 73 5.92 -12.69 8.33
N SER A 74 5.13 -12.75 7.27
CA SER A 74 3.93 -13.60 7.19
C SER A 74 4.10 -14.85 6.33
N ILE A 75 5.12 -14.92 5.46
CA ILE A 75 5.30 -16.01 4.49
C ILE A 75 5.40 -17.40 5.15
N ARG A 76 6.02 -17.49 6.33
CA ARG A 76 6.10 -18.74 7.11
C ARG A 76 4.73 -19.27 7.57
N ASN A 77 3.75 -18.37 7.70
CA ASN A 77 2.40 -18.73 8.12
C ASN A 77 1.52 -19.11 6.92
N TRP A 78 1.96 -18.85 5.70
CA TRP A 78 1.24 -19.25 4.50
C TRP A 78 1.55 -20.72 4.19
N ARG A 79 0.56 -21.59 4.43
CA ARG A 79 0.70 -23.06 4.34
C ARG A 79 0.42 -23.65 2.96
N GLY A 80 0.24 -22.82 1.93
CA GLY A 80 -0.10 -23.29 0.58
C GLY A 80 -1.55 -23.80 0.43
N GLU A 81 -2.43 -23.56 1.41
CA GLU A 81 -3.86 -23.95 1.38
C GLU A 81 -4.70 -23.15 0.35
N GLY A 82 -4.05 -22.30 -0.46
CA GLY A 82 -4.66 -21.56 -1.56
C GLY A 82 -3.61 -20.95 -2.49
N ALA A 83 -4.06 -20.27 -3.55
CA ALA A 83 -3.15 -19.60 -4.49
C ALA A 83 -2.42 -18.43 -3.81
N PHE A 84 -1.09 -18.40 -3.94
CA PHE A 84 -0.23 -17.36 -3.41
C PHE A 84 -0.62 -15.98 -3.95
N SER A 85 -0.94 -15.89 -5.25
CA SER A 85 -1.39 -14.67 -5.91
C SER A 85 -2.63 -14.06 -5.24
N THR A 86 -3.62 -14.88 -4.88
CA THR A 86 -4.82 -14.43 -4.15
C THR A 86 -4.47 -13.89 -2.76
N TRP A 87 -3.57 -14.58 -2.05
CA TRP A 87 -3.13 -14.15 -0.72
C TRP A 87 -2.34 -12.84 -0.78
N LEU A 88 -1.38 -12.74 -1.70
CA LEU A 88 -0.59 -11.53 -1.94
C LEU A 88 -1.48 -10.35 -2.36
N TYR A 89 -2.40 -10.56 -3.30
CA TYR A 89 -3.37 -9.55 -3.72
C TYR A 89 -4.15 -8.98 -2.53
N ARG A 90 -4.65 -9.85 -1.63
CA ARG A 90 -5.35 -9.42 -0.41
C ARG A 90 -4.46 -8.58 0.50
N MET A 91 -3.18 -8.94 0.66
CA MET A 91 -2.25 -8.11 1.44
C MET A 91 -2.08 -6.73 0.84
N VAL A 92 -1.91 -6.63 -0.48
CA VAL A 92 -1.74 -5.35 -1.19
C VAL A 92 -2.97 -4.47 -1.05
N VAL A 93 -4.17 -5.02 -1.31
CA VAL A 93 -5.42 -4.26 -1.21
C VAL A 93 -5.68 -3.77 0.21
N ASN A 94 -5.41 -4.60 1.22
CA ASN A 94 -5.55 -4.20 2.62
C ASN A 94 -4.57 -3.06 2.97
N ALA A 95 -3.30 -3.18 2.56
CA ALA A 95 -2.30 -2.15 2.79
C ALA A 95 -2.65 -0.82 2.08
N ALA A 96 -3.15 -0.88 0.84
CA ALA A 96 -3.60 0.31 0.11
C ALA A 96 -4.80 0.99 0.78
N ASN A 97 -5.76 0.21 1.30
CA ASN A 97 -6.88 0.75 2.06
C ASN A 97 -6.42 1.40 3.38
N ASP A 98 -5.46 0.78 4.08
CA ASP A 98 -4.90 1.34 5.31
C ASP A 98 -4.17 2.66 5.04
N ALA A 99 -3.42 2.75 3.94
CA ALA A 99 -2.77 3.98 3.50
C ALA A 99 -3.78 5.10 3.19
N HIS A 100 -4.87 4.81 2.48
CA HIS A 100 -5.96 5.77 2.25
C HIS A 100 -6.59 6.28 3.54
N ARG A 101 -6.81 5.38 4.50
CA ARG A 101 -7.35 5.74 5.82
C ARG A 101 -6.36 6.62 6.59
N ALA A 102 -5.06 6.34 6.51
CA ALA A 102 -4.02 7.15 7.14
C ALA A 102 -3.95 8.56 6.55
N ASN A 103 -3.88 8.67 5.22
CA ASN A 103 -3.86 9.95 4.52
C ASN A 103 -5.11 10.80 4.82
N SER A 104 -6.29 10.16 4.85
CA SER A 104 -7.54 10.85 5.21
C SER A 104 -7.52 11.40 6.65
N ARG A 105 -6.91 10.67 7.60
CA ARG A 105 -6.73 11.13 8.98
C ARG A 105 -5.74 12.29 9.06
N GLU A 106 -4.66 12.25 8.29
CA GLU A 106 -3.66 13.33 8.22
C GLU A 106 -4.23 14.60 7.63
N ALA A 107 -4.98 14.51 6.53
CA ALA A 107 -5.68 15.65 5.94
C ALA A 107 -6.66 16.31 6.92
N ARG A 108 -7.43 15.51 7.67
CA ARG A 108 -8.35 16.02 8.69
C ARG A 108 -7.62 16.72 9.84
N LYS A 109 -6.47 16.19 10.29
CA LYS A 109 -5.64 16.84 11.31
C LYS A 109 -5.07 18.17 10.79
N ALA A 110 -4.56 18.19 9.56
CA ALA A 110 -4.04 19.40 8.93
C ALA A 110 -5.12 20.50 8.85
N GLU A 111 -6.34 20.15 8.47
CA GLU A 111 -7.47 21.08 8.45
C GLU A 111 -7.82 21.60 9.86
N GLN A 112 -7.81 20.73 10.87
CA GLN A 112 -8.05 21.14 12.26
C GLN A 112 -6.98 22.09 12.77
N TYR A 113 -5.70 21.81 12.50
CA TYR A 113 -4.61 22.71 12.87
C TYR A 113 -4.69 24.05 12.15
N HIS A 114 -5.03 24.04 10.86
CA HIS A 114 -5.25 25.27 10.12
C HIS A 114 -6.39 26.10 10.73
N ARG A 115 -7.53 25.46 11.03
CA ARG A 115 -8.68 26.13 11.65
C ARG A 115 -8.34 26.73 13.02
N TYR A 116 -7.59 25.99 13.84
CA TYR A 116 -7.13 26.47 15.13
C TYR A 116 -6.18 27.66 14.98
N ALA A 117 -5.20 27.57 14.07
CA ALA A 117 -4.24 28.65 13.81
C ALA A 117 -4.94 29.92 13.30
N VAL A 118 -5.95 29.79 12.44
CA VAL A 118 -6.76 30.92 11.95
C VAL A 118 -7.56 31.53 13.09
N SER A 119 -8.25 30.73 13.92
CA SER A 119 -8.99 31.22 15.09
C SER A 119 -8.10 32.01 16.03
N ALA A 120 -6.95 31.44 16.40
CA ALA A 120 -6.01 32.11 17.30
C ALA A 120 -5.48 33.43 16.72
N ALA A 121 -5.28 33.51 15.39
CA ALA A 121 -4.87 34.75 14.74
C ALA A 121 -5.99 35.80 14.74
N VAL A 122 -7.25 35.39 14.53
CA VAL A 122 -8.42 36.29 14.62
C VAL A 122 -8.55 36.86 16.03
N ASP A 123 -8.46 36.01 17.06
CA ASP A 123 -8.56 36.43 18.46
C ASP A 123 -7.50 37.49 18.82
N VAL A 124 -6.28 37.36 18.28
CA VAL A 124 -5.20 38.35 18.48
C VAL A 124 -5.51 39.67 17.77
N VAL A 125 -5.99 39.62 16.52
CA VAL A 125 -6.33 40.83 15.75
C VAL A 125 -7.50 41.58 16.40
N GLU A 126 -8.51 40.86 16.91
CA GLU A 126 -9.63 41.48 17.63
C GLU A 126 -9.17 42.13 18.94
N ALA A 127 -8.29 41.48 19.70
CA ALA A 127 -7.73 42.05 20.93
C ALA A 127 -6.90 43.33 20.68
N ASP A 128 -6.10 43.35 19.60
CA ASP A 128 -5.33 44.54 19.21
C ASP A 128 -6.26 45.71 18.80
N ALA A 129 -7.36 45.42 18.10
CA ALA A 129 -8.33 46.43 17.67
C ALA A 129 -9.12 47.04 18.85
N GLU A 130 -9.41 46.24 19.88
CA GLU A 130 -10.06 46.73 21.12
C GLU A 130 -9.12 47.60 21.96
N SER A 131 -7.80 47.33 21.94
CA SER A 131 -6.79 48.11 22.65
C SER A 131 -6.51 49.49 22.04
N GLU A 132 -6.75 49.70 20.74
CA GLU A 132 -6.55 51.00 20.08
C GLU A 132 -7.77 51.92 20.18
N ALA A 133 -8.91 51.40 20.63
CA ALA A 133 -10.18 52.12 20.73
C ALA A 133 -10.40 52.85 22.07
N ASP A 134 -9.49 52.69 23.04
CA ASP A 134 -9.54 53.23 24.42
C ASP A 134 -8.40 54.24 24.67
#